data_AF-A0A1M5Y2R8-F1
#
_entry.id   AF-A0A1M5Y2R8-F1
#
_cell.length_a   1.000
_cell.length_b   1.000
_cell.length_c   1.000
_cell.angle_alpha   90.00
_cell.angle_beta   90.00
_cell.angle_gamma   90.00
#
_symmetry.space_group_name_H-M   'P 1'
#
loop_
_entity.id
_entity.type
_entity.pdbx_description
1 polymer ?
#
loop_
_entity_poly.entity_id
_entity_poly.type
_entity_poly.pdbx_seq_one_letter_code
_entity_poly.pdbx_strand_id
1 'polypeptide(L)'
;MNIMMKIGVILLLIAAGLTAGCHLESGQRLLAELGLDAVSLAALPPPQRALACVAETDGNTLASFRQEHAAALAAFQRNPAVEDWSGLVCLALSSQAQAGQIKETIDVLEVALAARGDRRYDPLLGFHTLLKERHDALAWHAEENRHWQARLAAQQAQVEQQQISYEEQLTEARRLAAEKEKQVETLEQQVRKLKEVELMLQPQSIEPR
;
A
#
# COMPACT_ATOMS: atom_id res chain seq x y z
N MET A 1 -10.88 -16.61 -6.35
CA MET A 1 -10.70 -15.31 -7.05
C MET A 1 -9.86 -15.55 -8.30
N ASN A 2 -10.46 -15.40 -9.49
CA ASN A 2 -9.91 -15.88 -10.77
C ASN A 2 -8.62 -15.16 -11.17
N ILE A 3 -7.68 -15.89 -11.78
CA ILE A 3 -6.39 -15.37 -12.27
C ILE A 3 -6.58 -14.18 -13.23
N MET A 4 -7.64 -14.19 -14.04
CA MET A 4 -8.01 -13.06 -14.91
C MET A 4 -8.31 -11.76 -14.15
N MET A 5 -8.88 -11.84 -12.95
CA MET A 5 -9.20 -10.67 -12.13
C MET A 5 -7.94 -10.05 -11.52
N LYS A 6 -6.91 -10.86 -11.21
CA LYS A 6 -5.61 -10.38 -10.73
C LYS A 6 -4.83 -9.67 -11.83
N ILE A 7 -4.87 -10.19 -13.06
CA ILE A 7 -4.22 -9.57 -14.22
C ILE A 7 -4.88 -8.23 -14.56
N GLY A 8 -6.21 -8.14 -14.47
CA GLY A 8 -6.94 -6.90 -14.69
C GLY A 8 -6.57 -5.78 -13.71
N VAL A 9 -6.44 -6.10 -12.42
CA VAL A 9 -6.04 -5.12 -11.38
C VAL A 9 -4.58 -4.69 -11.54
N ILE A 10 -3.69 -5.62 -11.90
CA ILE A 10 -2.28 -5.31 -12.15
C ILE A 10 -2.13 -4.40 -13.39
N LEU A 11 -2.86 -4.68 -14.48
CA LEU A 11 -2.87 -3.82 -15.67
C LEU A 11 -3.46 -2.43 -15.37
N LEU A 12 -4.48 -2.34 -14.51
CA LEU A 12 -5.07 -1.06 -14.11
C LEU A 12 -4.10 -0.23 -13.25
N LEU A 13 -3.35 -0.87 -12.34
CA LEU A 13 -2.32 -0.22 -11.52
C LEU A 13 -1.11 0.22 -12.35
N ILE A 14 -0.72 -0.57 -13.36
CA ILE A 14 0.33 -0.18 -14.31
C ILE A 14 -0.14 0.99 -15.20
N ALA A 15 -1.39 1.00 -15.67
CA ALA A 15 -1.95 2.10 -16.45
C ALA A 15 -2.11 3.40 -15.62
N ALA A 16 -2.49 3.29 -14.35
CA ALA A 16 -2.52 4.41 -13.41
C ALA A 16 -1.10 4.95 -13.12
N GLY A 17 -0.10 4.07 -13.02
CA GLY A 17 1.32 4.46 -12.90
C GLY A 17 1.89 5.10 -14.17
N LEU A 18 1.49 4.62 -15.36
CA LEU A 18 1.94 5.15 -16.65
C LEU A 18 1.30 6.51 -16.97
N THR A 19 0.05 6.76 -16.56
CA THR A 19 -0.61 8.07 -16.75
C THR A 19 -0.07 9.14 -15.79
N ALA A 20 0.40 8.77 -14.60
CA ALA A 20 1.19 9.66 -13.74
C ALA A 20 2.58 10.00 -14.34
N GLY A 21 3.16 9.08 -15.13
CA GLY A 21 4.42 9.31 -15.87
C GLY A 21 4.27 10.11 -17.18
N CYS A 22 3.12 10.07 -17.84
CA CYS A 22 2.91 10.74 -19.13
C CYS A 22 2.80 12.28 -19.06
N HIS A 23 2.66 12.87 -17.87
CA HIS A 23 2.73 14.33 -17.72
C HIS A 23 4.17 14.85 -17.60
N LEU A 24 5.12 14.03 -17.15
CA LEU A 24 6.53 14.43 -16.98
C LEU A 24 7.31 14.51 -18.29
N GLU A 25 7.08 13.60 -19.24
CA GLU A 25 7.73 13.67 -20.56
C GLU A 25 7.37 14.95 -21.31
N SER A 26 6.18 15.50 -21.08
CA SER A 26 5.75 16.77 -21.68
C SER A 26 6.47 17.98 -21.06
N GLY A 27 6.79 17.95 -19.76
CA GLY A 27 7.51 19.02 -19.08
C GLY A 27 8.99 19.11 -19.46
N GLN A 28 9.68 17.97 -19.55
CA GLN A 28 11.07 17.90 -20.01
C GLN A 28 11.19 18.24 -21.51
N ARG A 29 10.23 17.83 -22.35
CA ARG A 29 10.19 18.25 -23.76
C ARG A 29 9.96 19.75 -23.91
N LEU A 30 9.05 20.34 -23.13
CA LEU A 30 8.80 21.78 -23.16
C LEU A 30 10.06 22.58 -22.80
N LEU A 31 10.85 22.11 -21.82
CA LEU A 31 12.11 22.74 -21.42
C LEU A 31 13.22 22.59 -22.48
N ALA A 32 13.33 21.41 -23.09
CA ALA A 32 14.27 21.17 -24.19
C ALA A 32 13.91 21.98 -25.46
N GLU A 33 12.62 22.17 -25.75
CA GLU A 33 12.13 23.01 -26.84
C GLU A 33 12.36 24.51 -26.59
N LEU A 34 12.40 24.93 -25.32
CA LEU A 34 12.64 26.32 -24.92
C LEU A 34 14.14 26.67 -24.73
N GLY A 35 15.03 25.68 -24.74
CA GLY A 35 16.49 25.88 -24.68
C GLY A 35 16.99 26.50 -23.37
N LEU A 36 16.31 26.22 -22.25
CA LEU A 36 16.56 26.89 -20.96
C LEU A 36 17.54 26.09 -20.08
N ASP A 37 18.55 26.76 -19.53
CA ASP A 37 19.44 26.28 -18.46
C ASP A 37 18.95 26.73 -17.06
N ALA A 38 19.60 26.28 -15.99
CA ALA A 38 19.28 26.66 -14.60
C ALA A 38 19.27 28.18 -14.35
N VAL A 39 20.07 28.95 -15.11
CA VAL A 39 20.09 30.42 -15.05
C VAL A 39 18.84 31.01 -15.72
N SER A 40 18.38 30.39 -16.80
CA SER A 40 17.20 30.78 -17.57
C SER A 40 15.89 30.44 -16.84
N LEU A 41 15.88 29.43 -15.97
CA LEU A 41 14.76 29.09 -15.08
C LEU A 41 14.44 30.20 -14.06
N ALA A 42 15.47 30.86 -13.53
CA ALA A 42 15.32 32.00 -12.63
C ALA A 42 14.81 33.28 -13.33
N ALA A 43 14.79 33.32 -14.66
CA ALA A 43 14.21 34.41 -15.44
C ALA A 43 12.72 34.18 -15.77
N LEU A 44 12.20 32.96 -15.57
CA LEU A 44 10.79 32.65 -15.83
C LEU A 44 9.87 33.29 -14.78
N PRO A 45 8.66 33.73 -15.17
CA PRO A 45 7.57 34.03 -14.24
C PRO A 45 7.36 32.90 -13.21
N PRO A 46 7.00 33.23 -11.95
CA PRO A 46 6.85 32.25 -10.87
C PRO A 46 6.04 30.98 -11.22
N PRO A 47 4.91 31.06 -11.96
CA PRO A 47 4.14 29.86 -12.34
C PRO A 47 4.93 28.89 -13.22
N GLN A 48 5.67 29.42 -14.19
CA GLN A 48 6.46 28.62 -15.13
C GLN A 48 7.69 28.02 -14.44
N ARG A 49 8.29 28.79 -13.52
CA ARG A 49 9.39 28.32 -12.67
C ARG A 49 8.96 27.17 -11.75
N ALA A 50 7.79 27.27 -11.13
CA ALA A 50 7.25 26.21 -10.27
C ALA A 50 7.08 24.89 -11.04
N LEU A 51 6.52 24.95 -12.25
CA LEU A 51 6.32 23.76 -13.10
C LEU A 51 7.63 23.18 -13.62
N ALA A 52 8.53 24.04 -14.08
CA ALA A 52 9.80 23.60 -14.63
C ALA A 52 10.70 22.97 -13.57
N CYS A 53 10.70 23.50 -12.34
CA CYS A 53 11.46 22.96 -11.22
C CYS A 53 11.00 21.54 -10.85
N VAL A 54 9.71 21.21 -10.94
CA VAL A 54 9.23 19.84 -10.70
C VAL A 54 9.88 18.83 -11.65
N ALA A 55 10.16 19.23 -12.89
CA ALA A 55 10.79 18.38 -13.90
C ALA A 55 12.29 18.14 -13.67
N GLU A 56 12.95 18.93 -12.82
CA GLU A 56 14.41 18.86 -12.54
C GLU A 56 14.76 18.18 -11.21
N THR A 57 13.80 18.03 -10.28
CA THR A 57 14.08 17.49 -8.93
C THR A 57 14.38 15.99 -8.85
N ASP A 58 14.51 15.31 -10.00
CA ASP A 58 14.84 13.88 -10.09
C ASP A 58 16.33 13.65 -9.78
N GLY A 59 16.69 13.71 -8.49
CA GLY A 59 18.05 13.52 -8.01
C GLY A 59 18.33 13.88 -6.55
N ASN A 60 17.42 14.60 -5.88
CA ASN A 60 17.66 15.05 -4.51
C ASN A 60 17.52 13.90 -3.49
N THR A 61 18.34 13.92 -2.44
CA THR A 61 18.13 13.03 -1.29
C THR A 61 17.04 13.59 -0.39
N LEU A 62 16.33 12.73 0.36
CA LEU A 62 15.30 13.15 1.31
C LEU A 62 15.81 14.18 2.34
N ALA A 63 17.09 14.10 2.72
CA ALA A 63 17.73 15.05 3.62
C ALA A 63 17.92 16.42 2.97
N SER A 64 18.40 16.46 1.72
CA SER A 64 18.53 17.70 0.92
C SER A 64 17.17 18.36 0.74
N PHE A 65 16.16 17.57 0.37
CA PHE A 65 14.79 18.03 0.20
C PHE A 65 14.24 18.72 1.45
N ARG A 66 14.39 18.10 2.63
CA ARG A 66 13.90 18.68 3.90
C ARG A 66 14.58 20.01 4.22
N GLN A 67 15.87 20.11 3.97
CA GLN A 67 16.63 21.33 4.22
C GLN A 67 16.21 22.46 3.26
N GLU A 68 16.06 22.13 1.98
CA GLU A 68 15.60 23.07 0.95
C GLU A 68 14.17 23.56 1.23
N HIS A 69 13.26 22.65 1.63
CA HIS A 69 11.89 23.00 1.99
C HIS A 69 11.85 23.91 3.22
N ALA A 70 12.59 23.58 4.29
CA ALA A 70 12.66 24.42 5.48
C ALA A 70 13.23 25.82 5.18
N ALA A 71 14.25 25.91 4.33
CA ALA A 71 14.85 27.17 3.91
C ALA A 71 13.88 28.02 3.06
N ALA A 72 13.20 27.40 2.10
CA ALA A 72 12.20 28.06 1.26
C ALA A 72 11.00 28.53 2.09
N LEU A 73 10.52 27.70 3.03
CA LEU A 73 9.42 28.03 3.93
C LEU A 73 9.78 29.24 4.81
N ALA A 74 10.97 29.24 5.42
CA ALA A 74 11.43 30.34 6.25
C ALA A 74 11.66 31.63 5.46
N ALA A 75 12.14 31.54 4.21
CA ALA A 75 12.23 32.69 3.32
C ALA A 75 10.85 33.29 3.03
N PHE A 76 9.90 32.44 2.66
CA PHE A 76 8.55 32.88 2.31
C PHE A 76 7.77 33.45 3.50
N GLN A 77 7.88 32.84 4.68
CA GLN A 77 7.23 33.34 5.90
C GLN A 77 7.69 34.74 6.31
N ARG A 78 8.92 35.15 5.96
CA ARG A 78 9.43 36.50 6.26
C ARG A 78 8.73 37.58 5.45
N ASN A 79 8.32 37.29 4.21
CA ASN A 79 7.61 38.25 3.37
C ASN A 79 6.64 37.60 2.35
N PRO A 80 5.50 37.05 2.80
CA PRO A 80 4.60 36.26 1.94
C PRO A 80 4.01 37.04 0.75
N ALA A 81 3.92 38.37 0.88
CA ALA A 81 3.32 39.23 -0.14
C ALA A 81 4.22 39.44 -1.36
N VAL A 82 5.55 39.39 -1.17
CA VAL A 82 6.54 39.77 -2.21
C VAL A 82 7.45 38.61 -2.58
N GLU A 83 7.66 37.66 -1.67
CA GLU A 83 8.57 36.54 -1.92
C GLU A 83 8.08 35.65 -3.06
N ASP A 84 9.05 35.04 -3.75
CA ASP A 84 8.80 34.08 -4.82
C ASP A 84 8.28 32.75 -4.24
N TRP A 85 7.00 32.47 -4.46
CA TRP A 85 6.35 31.23 -4.00
C TRP A 85 6.74 30.00 -4.84
N SER A 86 7.34 30.19 -6.01
CA SER A 86 7.52 29.11 -7.00
C SER A 86 8.43 27.98 -6.52
N GLY A 87 9.49 28.31 -5.77
CA GLY A 87 10.38 27.30 -5.18
C GLY A 87 9.69 26.46 -4.10
N LEU A 88 8.89 27.09 -3.23
CA LEU A 88 8.14 26.40 -2.19
C LEU A 88 7.05 25.50 -2.79
N VAL A 89 6.37 25.97 -3.83
CA VAL A 89 5.38 25.19 -4.59
C VAL A 89 6.04 24.01 -5.31
N CYS A 90 7.18 24.23 -5.97
CA CYS A 90 7.94 23.16 -6.61
C CYS A 90 8.28 22.04 -5.61
N LEU A 91 8.82 22.40 -4.45
CA LEU A 91 9.16 21.44 -3.41
C LEU A 91 7.93 20.70 -2.89
N ALA A 92 6.80 21.38 -2.71
CA ALA A 92 5.54 20.73 -2.31
C ALA A 92 4.96 19.81 -3.41
N LEU A 93 5.25 20.08 -4.68
CA LEU A 93 4.87 19.24 -5.82
C LEU A 93 5.85 18.10 -6.10
N SER A 94 7.02 18.07 -5.48
CA SER A 94 7.97 16.96 -5.59
C SER A 94 7.37 15.64 -5.07
N SER A 95 7.74 14.50 -5.65
CA SER A 95 7.34 13.16 -5.15
C SER A 95 7.84 12.88 -3.73
N GLN A 96 8.86 13.59 -3.26
CA GLN A 96 9.42 13.44 -1.92
C GLN A 96 8.66 14.22 -0.83
N ALA A 97 7.75 15.13 -1.23
CA ALA A 97 6.96 15.92 -0.30
C ALA A 97 5.98 15.04 0.49
N GLN A 98 6.11 15.05 1.81
CA GLN A 98 5.18 14.39 2.71
C GLN A 98 3.96 15.30 2.98
N ALA A 99 2.86 14.70 3.44
CA ALA A 99 1.61 15.41 3.72
C ALA A 99 1.82 16.64 4.63
N GLY A 100 2.69 16.55 5.64
CA GLY A 100 3.03 17.67 6.53
C GLY A 100 3.65 18.86 5.79
N GLN A 101 4.63 18.62 4.92
CA GLN A 101 5.29 19.69 4.15
C GLN A 101 4.37 20.31 3.09
N ILE A 102 3.50 19.50 2.49
CA ILE A 102 2.47 20.00 1.57
C ILE A 102 1.51 20.91 2.34
N LYS A 103 1.08 20.50 3.54
CA LYS A 103 0.20 21.29 4.40
C LYS A 103 0.85 22.61 4.83
N GLU A 104 2.11 22.59 5.28
CA GLU A 104 2.85 23.80 5.65
C GLU A 104 2.92 24.79 4.49
N THR A 105 3.17 24.29 3.27
CA THR A 105 3.13 25.11 2.07
C THR A 105 1.74 25.68 1.83
N ILE A 106 0.67 24.87 1.88
CA ILE A 106 -0.72 25.34 1.72
C ILE A 106 -1.03 26.48 2.70
N ASP A 107 -0.78 26.27 3.99
CA ASP A 107 -1.10 27.22 5.06
C ASP A 107 -0.41 28.58 4.81
N VAL A 108 0.84 28.56 4.33
CA VAL A 108 1.60 29.77 4.01
C VAL A 108 1.14 30.43 2.71
N LEU A 109 0.71 29.66 1.70
CA LEU A 109 0.12 30.20 0.48
C LEU A 109 -1.22 30.91 0.76
N GLU A 110 -2.01 30.41 1.71
CA GLU A 110 -3.26 31.06 2.13
C GLU A 110 -3.01 32.46 2.70
N VAL A 111 -1.96 32.61 3.51
CA VAL A 111 -1.52 33.93 4.03
C VAL A 111 -1.13 34.85 2.88
N ALA A 112 -0.38 34.36 1.88
CA ALA A 112 0.00 35.15 0.72
C ALA A 112 -1.18 35.55 -0.15
N LEU A 113 -2.13 34.64 -0.39
CA LEU A 113 -3.38 34.92 -1.12
C LEU A 113 -4.21 35.99 -0.39
N ALA A 114 -4.35 35.87 0.93
CA ALA A 114 -5.06 36.86 1.74
C ALA A 114 -4.41 38.24 1.67
N ALA A 115 -3.06 38.31 1.68
CA ALA A 115 -2.32 39.56 1.57
C ALA A 115 -2.41 40.22 0.18
N ARG A 116 -2.57 39.42 -0.89
CA ARG A 116 -2.63 39.88 -2.29
C ARG A 116 -4.03 40.31 -2.76
N GLY A 117 -5.07 39.95 -2.00
CA GLY A 117 -6.47 40.27 -2.30
C GLY A 117 -7.12 39.37 -3.35
N ASP A 118 -8.42 39.55 -3.62
CA ASP A 118 -9.17 38.74 -4.60
C ASP A 118 -8.74 39.07 -6.03
N ARG A 119 -7.80 38.29 -6.54
CA ARG A 119 -7.39 38.26 -7.95
C ARG A 119 -7.82 36.93 -8.52
N ARG A 120 -9.01 36.90 -9.14
CA ARG A 120 -9.60 35.70 -9.79
C ARG A 120 -8.69 34.99 -10.80
N TYR A 121 -7.59 35.61 -11.22
CA TYR A 121 -6.60 35.07 -12.14
C TYR A 121 -5.17 35.06 -11.56
N ASP A 122 -5.03 34.98 -10.24
CA ASP A 122 -3.71 34.75 -9.63
C ASP A 122 -3.31 33.27 -9.79
N PRO A 123 -2.21 32.95 -10.51
CA PRO A 123 -1.72 31.58 -10.62
C PRO A 123 -1.46 30.92 -9.26
N LEU A 124 -1.17 31.71 -8.23
CA LEU A 124 -1.01 31.24 -6.85
C LEU A 124 -2.25 30.49 -6.34
N LEU A 125 -3.45 30.93 -6.75
CA LEU A 125 -4.71 30.28 -6.40
C LEU A 125 -4.83 28.89 -7.05
N GLY A 126 -4.37 28.77 -8.30
CA GLY A 126 -4.34 27.50 -9.02
C GLY A 126 -3.41 26.49 -8.33
N PHE A 127 -2.21 26.91 -7.94
CA PHE A 127 -1.28 26.05 -7.22
C PHE A 127 -1.74 25.71 -5.80
N HIS A 128 -2.34 26.65 -5.08
CA HIS A 128 -2.97 26.37 -3.78
C HIS A 128 -4.04 25.28 -3.90
N THR A 129 -4.92 25.39 -4.90
CA THR A 129 -5.97 24.40 -5.17
C THR A 129 -5.37 23.03 -5.49
N LEU A 130 -4.38 22.98 -6.38
CA LEU A 130 -3.68 21.75 -6.75
C LEU A 130 -3.01 21.05 -5.56
N LEU A 131 -2.33 21.82 -4.70
CA LEU A 131 -1.69 21.29 -3.50
C LEU A 131 -2.72 20.76 -2.49
N LYS A 132 -3.87 21.43 -2.35
CA LYS A 132 -4.96 20.98 -1.49
C LYS A 132 -5.55 19.65 -1.97
N GLU A 133 -5.87 19.53 -3.26
CA GLU A 133 -6.34 18.27 -3.85
C GLU A 133 -5.34 17.13 -3.64
N ARG A 134 -4.04 17.41 -3.84
CA ARG A 134 -2.99 16.43 -3.57
C ARG A 134 -2.91 16.02 -2.10
N HIS A 135 -2.96 16.98 -1.18
CA HIS A 135 -2.94 16.70 0.26
C HIS A 135 -4.12 15.81 0.66
N ASP A 136 -5.31 16.13 0.18
CA ASP A 136 -6.53 15.39 0.48
C ASP A 136 -6.50 13.98 -0.13
N ALA A 137 -5.95 13.82 -1.33
CA ALA A 137 -5.71 12.51 -1.93
C ALA A 137 -4.73 11.66 -1.10
N LEU A 138 -3.64 12.24 -0.59
CA LEU A 138 -2.70 11.54 0.28
C LEU A 138 -3.36 11.11 1.60
N ALA A 139 -4.19 11.97 2.20
CA ALA A 139 -4.93 11.63 3.41
C ALA A 139 -5.92 10.49 3.17
N TRP A 140 -6.66 10.55 2.06
CA TRP A 140 -7.60 9.51 1.64
C TRP A 140 -6.91 8.16 1.41
N HIS A 141 -5.80 8.13 0.68
CA HIS A 141 -5.02 6.92 0.46
C HIS A 141 -4.45 6.33 1.75
N ALA A 142 -4.02 7.16 2.70
CA ALA A 142 -3.55 6.70 4.00
C ALA A 142 -4.67 6.01 4.80
N GLU A 143 -5.89 6.55 4.74
CA GLU A 143 -7.05 5.95 5.39
C GLU A 143 -7.50 4.65 4.72
N GLU A 144 -7.56 4.62 3.38
CA GLU A 144 -7.92 3.42 2.63
C GLU A 144 -6.92 2.27 2.88
N ASN A 145 -5.62 2.57 2.91
CA ASN A 145 -4.59 1.58 3.24
C ASN A 145 -4.77 1.00 4.65
N ARG A 146 -5.15 1.81 5.65
CA ARG A 146 -5.44 1.30 7.00
C ARG A 146 -6.63 0.35 6.99
N HIS A 147 -7.68 0.66 6.24
CA HIS A 147 -8.83 -0.22 6.09
C HIS A 147 -8.47 -1.54 5.42
N TRP A 148 -7.65 -1.51 4.35
CA TRP A 148 -7.17 -2.73 3.69
C TRP A 148 -6.30 -3.60 4.60
N GLN A 149 -5.37 -2.99 5.35
CA GLN A 149 -4.53 -3.71 6.32
C GLN A 149 -5.38 -4.36 7.42
N ALA A 150 -6.36 -3.66 7.96
CA ALA A 150 -7.27 -4.22 8.97
C ALA A 150 -8.08 -5.40 8.43
N ARG A 151 -8.59 -5.31 7.19
CA ARG A 151 -9.30 -6.42 6.53
C ARG A 151 -8.41 -7.63 6.30
N LEU A 152 -7.16 -7.41 5.88
CA LEU A 152 -6.19 -8.48 5.67
C LEU A 152 -5.87 -9.19 6.98
N ALA A 153 -5.63 -8.42 8.06
CA ALA A 153 -5.39 -8.97 9.40
C ALA A 153 -6.59 -9.80 9.91
N ALA A 154 -7.82 -9.32 9.72
CA ALA A 154 -9.03 -10.05 10.10
C ALA A 154 -9.19 -11.36 9.31
N GLN A 155 -8.91 -11.36 8.00
CA GLN A 155 -8.91 -12.58 7.19
C GLN A 155 -7.84 -13.57 7.65
N GLN A 156 -6.65 -13.09 7.96
CA GLN A 156 -5.55 -13.93 8.41
C GLN A 156 -5.88 -14.61 9.75
N ALA A 157 -6.44 -13.87 10.71
CA ALA A 157 -6.92 -14.43 11.96
C ALA A 157 -8.01 -15.50 11.75
N GLN A 158 -8.93 -15.30 10.80
CA GLN A 158 -9.94 -16.30 10.47
C GLN A 158 -9.32 -17.59 9.89
N VAL A 159 -8.32 -17.47 9.02
CA VAL A 159 -7.62 -18.62 8.44
C VAL A 159 -6.84 -19.37 9.52
N GLU A 160 -6.13 -18.66 10.40
CA GLU A 160 -5.40 -19.27 11.53
C GLU A 160 -6.35 -20.03 12.45
N GLN A 161 -7.51 -19.45 12.78
CA GLN A 161 -8.50 -20.12 13.61
C GLN A 161 -9.11 -21.36 12.94
N GLN A 162 -9.31 -21.33 11.62
CA GLN A 162 -9.74 -22.51 10.86
C GLN A 162 -8.67 -23.61 10.86
N GLN A 163 -7.38 -23.24 10.75
CA GLN A 163 -6.28 -24.21 10.84
C GLN A 163 -6.22 -24.87 12.21
N ILE A 164 -6.31 -24.10 13.29
CA ILE A 164 -6.33 -24.63 14.66
C ILE A 164 -7.49 -25.63 14.82
N SER A 165 -8.71 -25.24 14.42
CA SER A 165 -9.87 -26.12 14.50
C SER A 165 -9.70 -27.40 13.69
N TYR A 166 -9.09 -27.31 12.50
CA TYR A 166 -8.80 -28.47 11.67
C TYR A 166 -7.77 -29.40 12.33
N GLU A 167 -6.70 -28.86 12.93
CA GLU A 167 -5.70 -29.64 13.65
C GLU A 167 -6.27 -30.33 14.90
N GLU A 168 -7.15 -29.66 15.64
CA GLU A 168 -7.90 -30.26 16.75
C GLU A 168 -8.75 -31.44 16.27
N GLN A 169 -9.51 -31.27 15.18
CA GLN A 169 -10.32 -32.33 14.58
C GLN A 169 -9.45 -33.51 14.11
N LEU A 170 -8.31 -33.23 13.48
CA LEU A 170 -7.38 -34.26 13.02
C LEU A 170 -6.78 -35.04 14.20
N THR A 171 -6.49 -34.36 15.30
CA THR A 171 -5.97 -34.96 16.53
C THR A 171 -7.01 -35.87 17.19
N GLU A 172 -8.25 -35.42 17.28
CA GLU A 172 -9.36 -36.23 17.80
C GLU A 172 -9.66 -37.44 16.90
N ALA A 173 -9.65 -37.26 15.57
CA ALA A 173 -9.82 -38.36 14.64
C ALA A 173 -8.73 -39.43 14.78
N ARG A 174 -7.47 -39.02 14.99
CA ARG A 174 -6.36 -39.95 15.27
C ARG A 174 -6.55 -40.69 16.60
N ARG A 175 -7.02 -40.00 17.63
CA ARG A 175 -7.32 -40.60 18.94
C ARG A 175 -8.39 -41.68 18.82
N LEU A 176 -9.50 -41.37 18.16
CA LEU A 176 -10.60 -42.31 17.92
C LEU A 176 -10.17 -43.50 17.07
N ALA A 177 -9.35 -43.28 16.04
CA ALA A 177 -8.80 -44.36 15.22
C ALA A 177 -7.96 -45.34 16.06
N ALA A 178 -7.07 -44.83 16.91
CA ALA A 178 -6.26 -45.65 17.81
C ALA A 178 -7.10 -46.43 18.83
N GLU A 179 -8.18 -45.84 19.36
CA GLU A 179 -9.13 -46.54 20.23
C GLU A 179 -9.85 -47.67 19.48
N LYS A 180 -10.27 -47.42 18.24
CA LYS A 180 -10.92 -48.45 17.41
C LYS A 180 -9.97 -49.58 17.03
N GLU A 181 -8.72 -49.28 16.73
CA GLU A 181 -7.70 -50.29 16.44
C GLU A 181 -7.48 -51.22 17.65
N LYS A 182 -7.39 -50.68 18.87
CA LYS A 182 -7.34 -51.49 20.10
C LYS A 182 -8.59 -52.34 20.31
N GLN A 183 -9.77 -51.82 20.00
CA GLN A 183 -11.03 -52.58 20.07
C GLN A 183 -11.03 -53.74 19.08
N VAL A 184 -10.57 -53.51 17.85
CA VAL A 184 -10.43 -54.56 16.83
C VAL A 184 -9.45 -55.63 17.29
N GLU A 185 -8.27 -55.26 17.77
CA GLU A 185 -7.27 -56.21 18.26
C GLU A 185 -7.82 -57.08 19.41
N THR A 186 -8.57 -56.47 20.33
CA THR A 186 -9.24 -57.19 21.43
C THR A 186 -10.27 -58.19 20.90
N LEU A 187 -11.11 -57.77 19.95
CA LEU A 187 -12.11 -58.64 19.32
C LEU A 187 -11.45 -59.80 18.57
N GLU A 188 -10.36 -59.56 17.85
CA GLU A 188 -9.60 -60.61 17.16
C GLU A 188 -9.00 -61.64 18.13
N GLN A 189 -8.53 -61.20 19.30
CA GLN A 189 -8.07 -62.11 20.35
C GLN A 189 -9.21 -62.96 20.91
N GLN A 190 -10.40 -62.37 21.13
CA GLN A 190 -11.58 -63.10 21.56
C GLN A 190 -12.03 -64.14 20.53
N VAL A 191 -12.05 -63.78 19.24
CA VAL A 191 -12.37 -64.72 18.15
C VAL A 191 -11.37 -65.87 18.09
N ARG A 192 -10.06 -65.60 18.26
CA ARG A 192 -9.04 -66.65 18.33
C ARG A 192 -9.30 -67.63 19.47
N LYS A 193 -9.57 -67.13 20.68
CA LYS A 193 -9.91 -67.96 21.84
C LYS A 193 -11.18 -68.80 21.60
N LEU A 194 -12.21 -68.22 20.97
CA LEU A 194 -13.42 -68.96 20.63
C LEU A 194 -13.14 -70.10 19.64
N LYS A 195 -12.30 -69.87 18.62
CA LYS A 195 -11.88 -70.92 17.69
C LYS A 195 -11.10 -72.05 18.38
N GLU A 196 -10.23 -71.73 19.34
CA GLU A 196 -9.51 -72.74 20.13
C GLU A 196 -10.48 -73.60 20.96
N VAL A 197 -11.48 -72.98 21.60
CA VAL A 197 -12.53 -73.68 22.35
C VAL A 197 -13.37 -74.57 21.43
N GLU A 198 -13.75 -74.07 20.25
CA GLU A 198 -14.50 -74.86 19.26
C GLU A 198 -13.71 -76.12 18.83
N LEU A 199 -12.41 -75.98 18.57
CA LEU A 199 -11.52 -77.11 18.24
C LEU A 199 -11.43 -78.16 19.36
N MET A 200 -11.43 -77.72 20.62
CA MET A 200 -11.42 -78.62 21.79
C MET A 200 -12.76 -79.34 22.00
N LEU A 201 -13.86 -78.76 21.53
CA LEU A 201 -15.21 -79.32 21.64
C LEU A 201 -15.60 -80.19 20.43
N GLN A 202 -14.79 -80.25 19.37
CA GLN A 202 -15.05 -81.15 18.25
C GLN A 202 -14.99 -82.61 18.74
N PRO A 203 -16.03 -83.42 18.47
CA PRO A 203 -16.03 -84.81 18.88
C PRO A 203 -14.88 -85.54 18.18
N GLN A 204 -14.02 -86.21 18.96
CA GLN A 204 -13.02 -87.12 18.38
C GLN A 204 -13.78 -88.19 17.60
N SER A 205 -13.70 -88.11 16.27
CA SER A 205 -14.26 -89.13 15.40
C SER A 205 -13.55 -90.45 15.72
N ILE A 206 -14.28 -91.37 16.34
CA ILE A 206 -13.86 -92.77 16.44
C ILE A 206 -13.97 -93.33 15.02
N GLU A 207 -12.83 -93.55 14.37
CA GLU A 207 -12.77 -94.28 13.10
C GLU A 207 -13.31 -95.71 13.31
N PRO A 208 -14.35 -96.13 12.58
CA PRO A 208 -14.76 -97.51 12.58
C PRO A 208 -13.79 -98.31 11.70
N ARG A 209 -13.14 -99.32 12.30
CA ARG A 209 -12.33 -100.35 11.63
C ARG A 209 -13.14 -101.18 10.65
#